data_AF-A0A917FCN2-F1
#
_entry.id   AF-A0A917FCN2-F1
#
_cell.length_a   1.000
_cell.length_b   1.000
_cell.length_c   1.000
_cell.angle_alpha   90.00
_cell.angle_beta   90.00
_cell.angle_gamma   90.00
#
_symmetry.space_group_name_H-M   'P 1'
#
loop_
_entity.id
_entity.type
_entity.pdbx_description
1 polymer ?
#
loop_
_entity_poly.entity_id
_entity_poly.type
_entity_poly.pdbx_seq_one_letter_code
_entity_poly.pdbx_strand_id
1 'polypeptide(L)'
;MAFMYNSPESLNFERRMRDNIIASARALNDSGADFATFKETRCNERLWTRTDNGGIQLREGVWPSAGINDIFWNGQWYAFECATAMVIILYKATLDTIGEQVFNTYFQNLFLWDWNYDNNLQLISTRRPQAFIPGDIVYFKNPDHDPGKPEWQGENAVLLGPNTYFGHGIGISTGEGIIAALNQERFPGSVTPAYLTDEGVHPDFEYIRTLSSRIAPPRARPGRFEPAVFARIGARAYIYKPKSGNQPDR
;
A
#
# COMPACT_ATOMS: atom_id res chain seq x y z
N MET A 1 13.46 11.34 -19.16
CA MET A 1 14.16 10.42 -18.23
C MET A 1 13.85 9.01 -18.69
N ALA A 2 14.87 8.16 -18.90
CA ALA A 2 14.66 6.78 -19.34
C ALA A 2 14.57 5.88 -18.11
N PHE A 3 13.36 5.45 -17.77
CA PHE A 3 13.17 4.30 -16.89
C PHE A 3 13.63 3.08 -17.67
N MET A 4 14.66 2.37 -17.19
CA MET A 4 15.08 1.10 -17.80
C MET A 4 14.07 0.04 -17.40
N TYR A 5 12.98 -0.05 -18.17
CA TYR A 5 12.06 -1.18 -18.06
C TYR A 5 12.72 -2.38 -18.72
N ASN A 6 12.96 -3.43 -17.93
CA ASN A 6 13.52 -4.68 -18.44
C ASN A 6 12.57 -5.39 -19.42
N SER A 7 11.26 -5.07 -19.37
CA SER A 7 10.26 -5.54 -20.33
C SER A 7 8.96 -4.71 -20.28
N PRO A 8 8.06 -4.81 -21.29
CA PRO A 8 6.72 -4.19 -21.24
C PRO A 8 5.89 -4.59 -20.01
N GLU A 9 6.12 -5.78 -19.46
CA GLU A 9 5.48 -6.26 -18.24
C GLU A 9 5.90 -5.46 -17.00
N SER A 10 7.17 -5.03 -16.90
CA SER A 10 7.63 -4.15 -15.82
C SER A 10 6.92 -2.80 -15.85
N LEU A 11 6.78 -2.18 -17.03
CA LEU A 11 6.07 -0.90 -17.19
C LEU A 11 4.58 -1.04 -16.84
N ASN A 12 3.93 -2.11 -17.28
CA ASN A 12 2.53 -2.37 -16.96
C ASN A 12 2.32 -2.64 -15.47
N PHE A 13 3.28 -3.31 -14.82
CA PHE A 13 3.24 -3.55 -13.38
C PHE A 13 3.35 -2.25 -12.59
N GLU A 14 4.34 -1.41 -12.90
CA GLU A 14 4.52 -0.10 -12.25
C GLU A 14 3.26 0.76 -12.41
N ARG A 15 2.74 0.88 -13.64
CA ARG A 15 1.51 1.64 -13.90
C ARG A 15 0.35 1.17 -13.02
N ARG A 16 0.08 -0.13 -13.02
CA ARG A 16 -1.00 -0.71 -12.21
C ARG A 16 -0.79 -0.47 -10.72
N MET A 17 0.45 -0.59 -10.24
CA MET A 17 0.74 -0.37 -8.83
C MET A 17 0.56 1.10 -8.43
N ARG A 18 0.99 2.05 -9.28
CA ARG A 18 0.75 3.49 -9.08
C ARG A 18 -0.75 3.81 -9.06
N ASP A 19 -1.52 3.24 -9.98
CA ASP A 19 -2.98 3.37 -10.00
C ASP A 19 -3.59 2.85 -8.68
N ASN A 20 -3.09 1.71 -8.17
CA ASN A 20 -3.51 1.15 -6.89
C ASN A 20 -3.09 2.00 -5.68
N ILE A 21 -1.94 2.69 -5.71
CA ILE A 21 -1.54 3.64 -4.65
C ILE A 21 -2.53 4.81 -4.61
N ILE A 22 -2.86 5.39 -5.76
CA ILE A 22 -3.84 6.47 -5.87
C ILE A 22 -5.22 6.01 -5.42
N ALA A 23 -5.65 4.82 -5.85
CA ALA A 23 -6.93 4.24 -5.43
C ALA A 23 -6.98 3.99 -3.93
N SER A 24 -5.88 3.48 -3.34
CA SER A 24 -5.76 3.24 -1.91
C SER A 24 -5.81 4.54 -1.11
N ALA A 25 -5.15 5.61 -1.57
CA ALA A 25 -5.22 6.91 -0.91
C ALA A 25 -6.66 7.46 -0.87
N ARG A 26 -7.39 7.35 -1.98
CA ARG A 26 -8.82 7.72 -2.05
C ARG A 26 -9.68 6.84 -1.15
N ALA A 27 -9.45 5.53 -1.18
CA ALA A 27 -10.19 4.60 -0.34
C ALA A 27 -9.94 4.85 1.16
N LEU A 28 -8.72 5.24 1.54
CA LEU A 28 -8.42 5.60 2.93
C LEU A 28 -9.13 6.89 3.34
N ASN A 29 -9.10 7.91 2.49
CA ASN A 29 -9.86 9.16 2.68
C ASN A 29 -11.34 8.89 2.94
N ASP A 30 -11.92 7.92 2.23
CA ASP A 30 -13.35 7.60 2.30
C ASP A 30 -13.68 6.54 3.37
N SER A 31 -12.68 5.94 4.02
CA SER A 31 -12.86 4.83 4.97
C SER A 31 -13.43 5.26 6.33
N GLY A 32 -13.34 6.54 6.67
CA GLY A 32 -13.63 7.06 8.01
C GLY A 32 -12.53 6.82 9.05
N ALA A 33 -11.32 6.43 8.63
CA ALA A 33 -10.16 6.41 9.51
C ALA A 33 -9.74 7.85 9.87
N ASP A 34 -9.57 8.11 11.16
CA ASP A 34 -9.23 9.45 11.65
C ASP A 34 -7.71 9.68 11.76
N PHE A 35 -7.31 10.93 11.79
CA PHE A 35 -5.98 11.28 12.27
C PHE A 35 -5.89 11.13 13.79
N ALA A 36 -4.77 10.61 14.29
CA ALA A 36 -4.45 10.61 15.71
C ALA A 36 -2.94 10.66 15.93
N THR A 37 -2.51 11.29 17.04
CA THR A 37 -1.12 11.17 17.53
C THR A 37 -0.84 9.74 18.00
N PHE A 38 0.43 9.35 18.17
CA PHE A 38 0.77 8.01 18.70
C PHE A 38 0.07 7.69 20.03
N LYS A 39 -0.10 8.70 20.90
CA LYS A 39 -0.79 8.54 22.18
C LYS A 39 -2.26 8.17 21.99
N GLU A 40 -2.89 8.69 20.95
CA GLU A 40 -4.32 8.56 20.68
C GLU A 40 -4.64 7.51 19.61
N THR A 41 -3.61 6.88 19.01
CA THR A 41 -3.77 5.79 18.04
C THR A 41 -4.79 4.77 18.53
N ARG A 42 -5.66 4.31 17.66
CA ARG A 42 -6.65 3.26 17.93
C ARG A 42 -6.78 2.33 16.73
N CYS A 43 -7.21 1.10 16.98
CA CYS A 43 -7.35 0.08 15.95
C CYS A 43 -8.50 -0.89 16.28
N ASN A 44 -8.93 -1.68 15.30
CA ASN A 44 -9.78 -2.83 15.55
C ASN A 44 -9.03 -3.91 16.34
N GLU A 45 -9.31 -3.99 17.65
CA GLU A 45 -8.62 -4.92 18.56
C GLU A 45 -8.90 -6.40 18.27
N ARG A 46 -9.81 -6.74 17.36
CA ARG A 46 -10.03 -8.13 16.92
C ARG A 46 -8.91 -8.63 16.02
N LEU A 47 -8.29 -7.73 15.25
CA LEU A 47 -7.25 -8.05 14.27
C LEU A 47 -5.87 -7.54 14.68
N TRP A 48 -5.86 -6.44 15.45
CA TRP A 48 -4.65 -5.74 15.82
C TRP A 48 -4.54 -5.61 17.35
N THR A 49 -3.33 -5.32 17.82
CA THR A 49 -3.04 -4.95 19.21
C THR A 49 -2.35 -3.60 19.17
N ARG A 50 -2.92 -2.61 19.85
CA ARG A 50 -2.26 -1.32 20.06
C ARG A 50 -1.16 -1.49 21.10
N THR A 51 0.07 -1.12 20.76
CA THR A 51 1.23 -1.17 21.66
C THR A 51 1.32 0.11 22.51
N ASP A 52 2.13 0.06 23.58
CA ASP A 52 2.28 1.20 24.50
C ASP A 52 2.85 2.46 23.82
N ASN A 53 3.71 2.28 22.82
CA ASN A 53 4.26 3.37 22.00
C ASN A 53 3.31 3.86 20.89
N GLY A 54 2.07 3.39 20.85
CA GLY A 54 1.08 3.84 19.87
C GLY A 54 1.17 3.17 18.50
N GLY A 55 1.91 2.07 18.39
CA GLY A 55 1.94 1.24 17.19
C GLY A 55 0.77 0.26 17.15
N ILE A 56 0.53 -0.32 15.98
CA ILE A 56 -0.56 -1.26 15.71
C ILE A 56 0.06 -2.57 15.20
N GLN A 57 0.13 -3.58 16.08
CA GLN A 57 0.71 -4.88 15.79
C GLN A 57 -0.37 -5.86 15.32
N LEU A 58 -0.16 -6.51 14.16
CA LEU A 58 -1.07 -7.54 13.68
C LEU A 58 -1.06 -8.72 14.65
N ARG A 59 -2.24 -9.23 15.03
CA ARG A 59 -2.35 -10.39 15.90
C ARG A 59 -1.87 -11.66 15.20
N GLU A 60 -1.30 -12.56 15.99
CA GLU A 60 -0.88 -13.88 15.53
C GLU A 60 -2.07 -14.64 14.91
N GLY A 61 -1.82 -15.31 13.78
CA GLY A 61 -2.82 -16.09 13.05
C GLY A 61 -3.79 -15.27 12.18
N VAL A 62 -3.75 -13.93 12.24
CA VAL A 62 -4.51 -13.08 11.31
C VAL A 62 -3.75 -12.96 10.00
N TRP A 63 -4.45 -13.16 8.89
CA TRP A 63 -3.87 -12.93 7.56
C TRP A 63 -3.53 -11.45 7.36
N PRO A 64 -2.31 -11.10 6.92
CA PRO A 64 -1.92 -9.73 6.63
C PRO A 64 -2.89 -9.00 5.70
N SER A 65 -3.37 -9.66 4.65
CA SER A 65 -4.37 -9.12 3.73
C SER A 65 -5.68 -8.76 4.44
N ALA A 66 -6.14 -9.59 5.37
CA ALA A 66 -7.35 -9.35 6.14
C ALA A 66 -7.18 -8.16 7.09
N GLY A 67 -6.03 -8.06 7.77
CA GLY A 67 -5.70 -6.93 8.62
C GLY A 67 -5.70 -5.61 7.85
N ILE A 68 -4.99 -5.57 6.72
CA ILE A 68 -4.91 -4.36 5.88
C ILE A 68 -6.27 -3.99 5.31
N ASN A 69 -7.01 -4.95 4.71
CA ASN A 69 -8.34 -4.66 4.15
C ASN A 69 -9.34 -4.14 5.19
N ASP A 70 -9.27 -4.63 6.43
CA ASP A 70 -10.17 -4.18 7.50
C ASP A 70 -10.01 -2.68 7.82
N ILE A 71 -8.81 -2.11 7.66
CA ILE A 71 -8.59 -0.67 7.84
C ILE A 71 -9.43 0.13 6.84
N PHE A 72 -9.59 -0.36 5.61
CA PHE A 72 -10.35 0.34 4.56
C PHE A 72 -11.85 0.09 4.67
N TRP A 73 -12.26 -1.08 5.17
CA TRP A 73 -13.69 -1.43 5.29
C TRP A 73 -14.32 -0.96 6.61
N ASN A 74 -13.53 -0.88 7.67
CA ASN A 74 -13.97 -0.50 9.01
C ASN A 74 -13.14 0.68 9.54
N GLY A 75 -12.80 1.63 8.66
CA GLY A 75 -11.91 2.76 8.98
C GLY A 75 -12.34 3.54 10.22
N GLN A 76 -13.64 3.64 10.50
CA GLN A 76 -14.16 4.25 11.72
C GLN A 76 -13.65 3.62 13.03
N TRP A 77 -13.03 2.44 13.01
CA TRP A 77 -12.39 1.79 14.16
C TRP A 77 -10.90 2.12 14.31
N TYR A 78 -10.34 2.88 13.38
CA TYR A 78 -8.94 3.21 13.30
C TYR A 78 -8.70 4.71 13.40
N ALA A 79 -7.63 5.07 14.08
CA ALA A 79 -7.02 6.39 13.97
C ALA A 79 -5.52 6.26 14.17
N PHE A 80 -4.74 6.92 13.33
CA PHE A 80 -3.27 6.84 13.32
C PHE A 80 -2.68 8.09 12.65
N GLU A 81 -1.37 8.26 12.77
CA GLU A 81 -0.65 9.42 12.23
C GLU A 81 -0.35 9.29 10.72
N CYS A 82 0.12 10.38 10.11
CA CYS A 82 0.23 10.50 8.64
C CYS A 82 1.29 9.59 7.98
N ALA A 83 2.44 9.34 8.61
CA ALA A 83 3.45 8.38 8.13
C ALA A 83 2.90 6.93 8.14
N THR A 84 2.26 6.51 9.23
CA THR A 84 1.58 5.21 9.30
C THR A 84 0.53 5.08 8.20
N ALA A 85 -0.24 6.14 7.92
CA ALA A 85 -1.20 6.15 6.82
C ALA A 85 -0.54 5.90 5.46
N MET A 86 0.65 6.48 5.21
CA MET A 86 1.39 6.24 3.97
C MET A 86 1.79 4.77 3.84
N VAL A 87 2.33 4.16 4.90
CA VAL A 87 2.70 2.74 4.91
C VAL A 87 1.48 1.84 4.66
N ILE A 88 0.33 2.14 5.28
CA ILE A 88 -0.94 1.41 5.07
C ILE A 88 -1.38 1.49 3.59
N ILE A 89 -1.31 2.68 2.99
CA ILE A 89 -1.64 2.89 1.57
C ILE A 89 -0.72 2.05 0.67
N LEU A 90 0.59 2.05 0.94
CA LEU A 90 1.54 1.26 0.17
C LEU A 90 1.32 -0.24 0.32
N TYR A 91 0.96 -0.71 1.51
CA TYR A 91 0.58 -2.11 1.72
C TYR A 91 -0.70 -2.48 0.97
N LYS A 92 -1.74 -1.64 1.04
CA LYS A 92 -2.98 -1.89 0.32
C LYS A 92 -2.76 -1.92 -1.19
N ALA A 93 -1.98 -0.98 -1.71
CA ALA A 93 -1.65 -0.95 -3.12
C ALA A 93 -0.83 -2.16 -3.56
N THR A 94 0.11 -2.60 -2.72
CA THR A 94 0.90 -3.82 -2.96
C THR A 94 0.00 -5.04 -2.99
N LEU A 95 -0.84 -5.21 -1.96
CA LEU A 95 -1.83 -6.27 -1.83
C LEU A 95 -2.73 -6.35 -3.08
N ASP A 96 -3.29 -5.24 -3.52
CA ASP A 96 -4.20 -5.19 -4.68
C ASP A 96 -3.47 -5.40 -6.02
N THR A 97 -2.15 -5.26 -6.03
CA THR A 97 -1.32 -5.47 -7.22
C THR A 97 -0.86 -6.92 -7.36
N ILE A 98 -0.46 -7.56 -6.26
CA ILE A 98 0.14 -8.91 -6.27
C ILE A 98 -0.79 -10.02 -5.79
N GLY A 99 -1.94 -9.65 -5.19
CA GLY A 99 -2.95 -10.56 -4.68
C GLY A 99 -2.66 -11.10 -3.27
N GLU A 100 -3.72 -11.53 -2.58
CA GLU A 100 -3.67 -11.97 -1.18
C GLU A 100 -2.68 -13.10 -0.93
N GLN A 101 -2.62 -14.11 -1.81
CA GLN A 101 -1.75 -15.27 -1.62
C GLN A 101 -0.27 -14.84 -1.57
N VAL A 102 0.15 -14.00 -2.50
CA VAL A 102 1.55 -13.51 -2.56
C VAL A 102 1.80 -12.58 -1.39
N PHE A 103 0.87 -11.65 -1.12
CA PHE A 103 1.00 -10.70 -0.02
C PHE A 103 1.15 -11.41 1.33
N ASN A 104 0.25 -12.35 1.66
CA ASN A 104 0.29 -13.12 2.91
C ASN A 104 1.53 -14.02 3.04
N THR A 105 2.15 -14.39 1.93
CA THR A 105 3.39 -15.18 1.95
C THR A 105 4.59 -14.33 2.35
N TYR A 106 4.68 -13.09 1.85
CA TYR A 106 5.88 -12.26 2.02
C TYR A 106 5.76 -11.18 3.11
N PHE A 107 4.57 -10.61 3.31
CA PHE A 107 4.34 -9.49 4.21
C PHE A 107 3.75 -9.96 5.54
N GLN A 108 4.58 -10.56 6.40
CA GLN A 108 4.14 -11.20 7.64
C GLN A 108 4.41 -10.33 8.87
N ASN A 109 3.71 -10.60 9.98
CA ASN A 109 3.94 -9.95 11.28
C ASN A 109 3.91 -8.41 11.24
N LEU A 110 2.98 -7.85 10.45
CA LEU A 110 2.90 -6.40 10.21
C LEU A 110 2.82 -5.59 11.51
N PHE A 111 3.66 -4.57 11.60
CA PHE A 111 3.67 -3.58 12.68
C PHE A 111 3.58 -2.20 12.08
N LEU A 112 2.47 -1.51 12.29
CA LEU A 112 2.20 -0.19 11.75
C LEU A 112 2.55 0.87 12.79
N TRP A 113 3.62 1.63 12.56
CA TRP A 113 4.09 2.68 13.46
C TRP A 113 5.09 3.57 12.73
N ASP A 114 4.77 4.86 12.54
CA ASP A 114 5.60 5.79 11.77
C ASP A 114 5.91 5.20 10.36
N TRP A 115 7.13 5.39 9.87
CA TRP A 115 7.68 4.74 8.69
C TRP A 115 8.21 3.32 8.94
N ASN A 116 7.77 2.60 9.99
CA ASN A 116 8.11 1.19 10.10
C ASN A 116 7.37 0.38 9.03
N TYR A 117 8.13 -0.35 8.22
CA TYR A 117 7.59 -1.21 7.16
C TYR A 117 8.34 -2.54 7.06
N ASP A 118 7.68 -3.51 6.44
CA ASP A 118 8.22 -4.84 6.12
C ASP A 118 9.24 -4.72 5.00
N ASN A 119 10.41 -5.34 5.17
CA ASN A 119 11.53 -5.23 4.23
C ASN A 119 11.18 -5.58 2.77
N ASN A 120 10.10 -6.32 2.51
CA ASN A 120 9.64 -6.62 1.16
C ASN A 120 8.96 -5.43 0.45
N LEU A 121 8.69 -4.32 1.15
CA LEU A 121 8.15 -3.11 0.53
C LEU A 121 9.21 -2.34 -0.28
N GLN A 122 10.48 -2.39 0.15
CA GLN A 122 11.65 -1.79 -0.51
C GLN A 122 11.39 -0.35 -1.02
N LEU A 123 11.46 0.65 -0.13
CA LEU A 123 11.22 2.04 -0.53
C LEU A 123 12.43 2.67 -1.24
N ILE A 124 12.14 3.41 -2.30
CA ILE A 124 13.10 4.19 -3.09
C ILE A 124 12.78 5.67 -2.90
N SER A 125 13.78 6.46 -2.52
CA SER A 125 13.70 7.93 -2.50
C SER A 125 14.27 8.53 -3.78
N THR A 126 13.56 9.52 -4.31
CA THR A 126 13.99 10.38 -5.41
C THR A 126 14.10 11.82 -4.90
N ARG A 127 15.14 12.56 -5.29
CA ARG A 127 15.39 13.95 -4.85
C ARG A 127 15.29 14.95 -5.99
N ARG A 128 14.18 14.91 -6.73
CA ARG A 128 13.94 15.75 -7.91
C ARG A 128 12.44 16.00 -8.08
N PRO A 129 11.91 17.18 -7.72
CA PRO A 129 10.48 17.46 -7.79
C PRO A 129 9.92 17.30 -9.21
N GLN A 130 10.73 17.65 -10.21
CA GLN A 130 10.38 17.51 -11.64
C GLN A 130 10.12 16.06 -12.06
N ALA A 131 10.57 15.09 -11.26
CA ALA A 131 10.45 13.66 -11.51
C ALA A 131 9.29 13.02 -10.74
N PHE A 132 8.53 13.79 -9.95
CA PHE A 132 7.38 13.25 -9.23
C PHE A 132 6.30 12.80 -10.21
N ILE A 133 5.83 11.57 -9.98
CA ILE A 133 4.81 10.91 -10.79
C ILE A 133 3.65 10.57 -9.87
N PRO A 134 2.39 10.65 -10.33
CA PRO A 134 1.25 10.18 -9.55
C PRO A 134 1.49 8.78 -8.93
N GLY A 135 1.14 8.65 -7.65
CA GLY A 135 1.47 7.50 -6.82
C GLY A 135 2.73 7.66 -5.96
N ASP A 136 3.56 8.67 -6.19
CA ASP A 136 4.65 9.01 -5.27
C ASP A 136 4.11 9.60 -3.96
N ILE A 137 4.78 9.28 -2.84
CA ILE A 137 4.58 9.95 -1.56
C ILE A 137 5.56 11.12 -1.49
N VAL A 138 5.04 12.31 -1.27
CA VAL A 138 5.81 13.55 -1.15
C VAL A 138 5.68 14.12 0.25
N TYR A 139 6.54 15.08 0.58
CA TYR A 139 6.52 15.73 1.88
C TYR A 139 6.41 17.26 1.76
N PHE A 140 5.42 17.83 2.44
CA PHE A 140 5.31 19.26 2.66
C PHE A 140 5.92 19.61 4.01
N LYS A 141 6.97 20.43 4.03
CA LYS A 141 7.65 20.82 5.25
C LYS A 141 7.08 22.12 5.81
N ASN A 142 6.85 22.16 7.11
CA ASN A 142 6.54 23.38 7.86
C ASN A 142 7.73 23.76 8.77
N PRO A 143 8.69 24.57 8.28
CA PRO A 143 9.92 24.83 9.01
C PRO A 143 9.71 25.56 10.33
N ASP A 144 8.66 26.37 10.40
CA ASP A 144 8.35 27.27 11.52
C ASP A 144 7.08 26.82 12.28
N HIS A 145 6.78 25.51 12.29
CA HIS A 145 5.68 24.96 13.08
C HIS A 145 5.79 25.36 14.56
N ASP A 146 4.66 25.46 15.25
CA ASP A 146 4.63 25.68 16.70
C ASP A 146 5.35 24.52 17.41
N PRO A 147 6.42 24.77 18.21
CA PRO A 147 7.14 23.71 18.94
C PRO A 147 6.27 22.91 19.91
N GLY A 148 5.12 23.46 20.33
CA GLY A 148 4.13 22.77 21.15
C GLY A 148 3.25 21.78 20.38
N LYS A 149 3.33 21.77 19.03
CA LYS A 149 2.54 20.93 18.14
C LYS A 149 3.42 20.23 17.09
N PRO A 150 4.31 19.32 17.51
CA PRO A 150 5.27 18.66 16.61
C PRO A 150 4.61 17.89 15.45
N GLU A 151 3.34 17.49 15.58
CA GLU A 151 2.55 16.89 14.51
C GLU A 151 2.37 17.80 13.29
N TRP A 152 2.53 19.13 13.44
CA TRP A 152 2.42 20.10 12.35
C TRP A 152 3.76 20.49 11.72
N GLN A 153 4.84 19.77 12.00
CA GLN A 153 6.16 19.98 11.38
C GLN A 153 6.18 19.74 9.86
N GLY A 154 5.13 19.11 9.34
CA GLY A 154 4.89 18.91 7.92
C GLY A 154 3.79 17.88 7.69
N GLU A 155 3.62 17.51 6.43
CA GLU A 155 2.61 16.55 6.00
C GLU A 155 3.17 15.61 4.93
N ASN A 156 3.07 14.31 5.18
CA ASN A 156 3.27 13.29 4.16
C ASN A 156 2.02 13.21 3.29
N ALA A 157 2.17 13.18 1.97
CA ALA A 157 1.02 13.16 1.07
C ALA A 157 1.23 12.27 -0.15
N VAL A 158 0.18 11.59 -0.61
CA VAL A 158 0.19 10.87 -1.89
C VAL A 158 -0.13 11.83 -3.02
N LEU A 159 0.74 11.93 -4.03
CA LEU A 159 0.46 12.68 -5.27
C LEU A 159 -0.59 11.94 -6.11
N LEU A 160 -1.80 12.48 -6.19
CA LEU A 160 -2.92 11.85 -6.91
C LEU A 160 -2.96 12.25 -8.39
N GLY A 161 -2.37 13.40 -8.73
CA GLY A 161 -2.43 14.00 -10.05
C GLY A 161 -1.87 15.43 -10.04
N PRO A 162 -2.01 16.19 -11.14
CA PRO A 162 -1.53 17.56 -11.21
C PRO A 162 -2.08 18.42 -10.05
N ASN A 163 -1.18 18.92 -9.21
CA ASN A 163 -1.49 19.74 -8.02
C ASN A 163 -2.63 19.18 -7.13
N THR A 164 -2.72 17.85 -7.01
CA THR A 164 -3.75 17.18 -6.20
C THR A 164 -3.11 16.11 -5.34
N TYR A 165 -3.36 16.17 -4.04
CA TYR A 165 -2.67 15.36 -3.03
C TYR A 165 -3.68 14.80 -2.03
N PHE A 166 -3.36 13.66 -1.43
CA PHE A 166 -4.03 13.16 -0.22
C PHE A 166 -3.05 13.26 0.96
N GLY A 167 -3.39 14.05 1.97
CA GLY A 167 -2.71 14.06 3.27
C GLY A 167 -3.64 13.51 4.35
N HIS A 168 -3.14 12.62 5.22
CA HIS A 168 -3.99 12.00 6.25
C HIS A 168 -4.26 12.97 7.39
N GLY A 169 -5.52 13.33 7.60
CA GLY A 169 -5.95 14.39 8.52
C GLY A 169 -6.30 15.71 7.82
N ILE A 170 -5.70 16.00 6.66
CA ILE A 170 -6.08 17.12 5.79
C ILE A 170 -7.15 16.70 4.76
N GLY A 171 -7.08 15.46 4.28
CA GLY A 171 -7.88 14.92 3.18
C GLY A 171 -7.29 15.22 1.80
N ILE A 172 -8.14 15.17 0.78
CA ILE A 172 -7.74 15.48 -0.60
C ILE A 172 -7.74 17.00 -0.83
N SER A 173 -6.58 17.55 -1.18
CA SER A 173 -6.39 19.00 -1.34
C SER A 173 -5.37 19.34 -2.43
N THR A 174 -5.21 20.62 -2.74
CA THR A 174 -4.11 21.12 -3.60
C THR A 174 -2.84 21.35 -2.77
N GLY A 175 -1.70 21.54 -3.44
CA GLY A 175 -0.45 21.87 -2.75
C GLY A 175 -0.56 23.18 -1.97
N GLU A 176 -1.23 24.19 -2.54
CA GLU A 176 -1.51 25.45 -1.85
C GLU A 176 -2.43 25.26 -0.65
N GLY A 177 -3.41 24.36 -0.76
CA GLY A 177 -4.31 24.02 0.35
C GLY A 177 -3.56 23.38 1.52
N ILE A 178 -2.67 22.43 1.26
CA ILE A 178 -1.82 21.81 2.28
C ILE A 178 -0.88 22.85 2.91
N ILE A 179 -0.21 23.67 2.11
CA ILE A 179 0.66 24.75 2.58
C ILE A 179 -0.11 25.74 3.46
N ALA A 180 -1.34 26.10 3.07
CA ALA A 180 -2.19 27.00 3.85
C ALA A 180 -2.61 26.41 5.19
N ALA A 181 -2.89 25.10 5.25
CA ALA A 181 -3.19 24.40 6.50
C ALA A 181 -1.96 24.40 7.43
N LEU A 182 -0.80 24.00 6.93
CA LEU A 182 0.46 23.99 7.70
C LEU A 182 0.83 25.40 8.21
N ASN A 183 0.66 26.42 7.39
CA ASN A 183 0.99 27.79 7.75
C ASN A 183 0.15 28.38 8.89
N GLN A 184 -1.04 27.83 9.16
CA GLN A 184 -1.88 28.22 10.29
C GLN A 184 -1.33 27.72 11.63
N GLU A 185 -0.47 26.72 11.60
CA GLU A 185 0.06 26.01 12.76
C GLU A 185 1.53 26.38 13.04
N ARG A 186 1.94 27.56 12.57
CA ARG A 186 3.28 28.14 12.83
C ARG A 186 3.32 28.87 14.16
N PHE A 187 4.52 29.04 14.72
CA PHE A 187 4.68 29.88 15.90
C PHE A 187 4.28 31.35 15.60
N PRO A 188 3.75 32.10 16.60
CA PRO A 188 3.29 33.47 16.40
C PRO A 188 4.36 34.39 15.79
N GLY A 189 3.99 35.10 14.72
CA GLY A 189 4.87 36.06 14.05
C GLY A 189 5.77 35.47 12.96
N SER A 190 5.73 34.15 12.70
CA SER A 190 6.47 33.55 11.59
C SER A 190 6.03 34.10 10.23
N VAL A 191 7.01 34.39 9.37
CA VAL A 191 6.83 34.76 7.96
C VAL A 191 7.41 33.71 6.99
N THR A 192 8.01 32.64 7.49
CA THR A 192 8.54 31.54 6.66
C THR A 192 7.40 30.61 6.27
N PRO A 193 7.10 30.42 4.98
CA PRO A 193 6.01 29.54 4.55
C PRO A 193 6.45 28.06 4.56
N ALA A 194 5.47 27.19 4.80
CA ALA A 194 5.58 25.78 4.44
C ALA A 194 5.76 25.60 2.92
N TYR A 195 6.38 24.49 2.52
CA TYR A 195 6.72 24.24 1.11
C TYR A 195 6.81 22.74 0.79
N LEU A 196 6.56 22.38 -0.47
CA LEU A 196 6.80 21.04 -0.98
C LEU A 196 8.32 20.79 -1.10
N THR A 197 8.80 19.72 -0.47
CA THR A 197 10.22 19.34 -0.54
C THR A 197 10.59 18.70 -1.88
N ASP A 198 11.88 18.44 -2.08
CA ASP A 198 12.41 17.77 -3.26
C ASP A 198 12.41 16.25 -3.18
N GLU A 199 11.97 15.69 -2.05
CA GLU A 199 11.93 14.24 -1.81
C GLU A 199 10.57 13.63 -2.17
N GLY A 200 10.63 12.57 -2.97
CA GLY A 200 9.50 11.71 -3.31
C GLY A 200 9.87 10.25 -3.06
N VAL A 201 8.98 9.48 -2.45
CA VAL A 201 9.18 8.09 -2.05
C VAL A 201 8.18 7.20 -2.77
N HIS A 202 8.64 6.06 -3.28
CA HIS A 202 7.76 5.03 -3.83
C HIS A 202 8.35 3.63 -3.60
N PRO A 203 7.55 2.55 -3.70
CA PRO A 203 8.08 1.19 -3.64
C PRO A 203 8.97 0.84 -4.83
N ASP A 204 9.88 -0.11 -4.66
CA ASP A 204 10.59 -0.75 -5.75
C ASP A 204 9.63 -1.68 -6.51
N PHE A 205 8.99 -1.12 -7.54
CA PHE A 205 8.00 -1.81 -8.36
C PHE A 205 8.56 -3.08 -9.00
N GLU A 206 9.83 -3.07 -9.42
CA GLU A 206 10.43 -4.22 -10.07
C GLU A 206 10.70 -5.33 -9.05
N TYR A 207 11.21 -4.99 -7.86
CA TYR A 207 11.37 -5.95 -6.78
C TYR A 207 10.04 -6.62 -6.43
N ILE A 208 8.97 -5.84 -6.19
CA ILE A 208 7.65 -6.37 -5.83
C ILE A 208 7.10 -7.26 -6.95
N ARG A 209 7.31 -6.90 -8.22
CA ARG A 209 6.94 -7.74 -9.36
C ARG A 209 7.60 -9.12 -9.31
N THR A 210 8.86 -9.20 -8.84
CA THR A 210 9.55 -10.50 -8.70
C THR A 210 8.97 -11.38 -7.59
N LEU A 211 8.31 -10.81 -6.58
CA LEU A 211 7.62 -11.62 -5.55
C LEU A 211 6.49 -12.43 -6.15
N SER A 212 5.71 -11.82 -7.06
CA SER A 212 4.63 -12.51 -7.79
C SER A 212 5.12 -13.64 -8.69
N SER A 213 6.29 -13.49 -9.32
CA SER A 213 6.82 -14.50 -10.24
C SER A 213 7.40 -15.72 -9.55
N ARG A 214 7.84 -15.59 -8.29
CA ARG A 214 8.41 -16.68 -7.48
C ARG A 214 7.37 -17.69 -7.00
N ILE A 215 6.11 -17.27 -6.86
CA ILE A 215 4.99 -18.13 -6.38
C ILE A 215 4.20 -18.72 -7.55
N ALA A 216 4.30 -18.14 -8.76
CA ALA A 216 3.65 -18.71 -9.94
C ALA A 216 4.18 -20.13 -10.21
N PRO A 217 3.32 -21.16 -10.37
CA PRO A 217 3.80 -22.48 -10.78
C PRO A 217 4.58 -22.34 -12.10
N PRO A 218 5.65 -23.12 -12.31
CA PRO A 218 6.44 -23.05 -13.54
C PRO A 218 5.48 -23.17 -14.73
N ARG A 219 5.60 -22.24 -15.70
CA ARG A 219 4.79 -22.25 -16.91
C ARG A 219 4.83 -23.67 -17.49
N ALA A 220 3.68 -24.34 -17.53
CA ALA A 220 3.57 -25.64 -18.16
C ALA A 220 4.08 -25.49 -19.60
N ARG A 221 5.09 -26.29 -19.97
CA ARG A 221 5.45 -26.48 -21.38
C ARG A 221 4.18 -26.92 -22.12
N PRO A 222 3.95 -26.52 -23.39
CA PRO A 222 2.78 -26.93 -24.13
C PRO A 222 2.86 -28.44 -24.41
N GLY A 223 2.38 -29.23 -23.46
CA GLY A 223 2.11 -30.65 -23.59
C GLY A 223 0.61 -30.84 -23.75
N ARG A 224 0.22 -31.62 -24.77
CA ARG A 224 -1.17 -31.94 -25.15
C ARG A 224 -2.13 -31.99 -23.94
N PHE A 225 -3.11 -31.09 -23.94
CA PHE A 225 -4.27 -31.16 -23.06
C PHE A 225 -5.18 -32.29 -23.53
N GLU A 226 -5.35 -33.33 -22.71
CA GLU A 226 -6.60 -34.10 -22.71
C GLU A 226 -7.51 -33.51 -21.61
N PRO A 227 -8.75 -33.13 -21.93
CA PRO A 227 -9.64 -32.49 -20.97
C PRO A 227 -10.24 -33.53 -20.02
N ALA A 228 -9.86 -33.48 -18.75
CA ALA A 228 -10.62 -34.12 -17.68
C ALA A 228 -11.67 -33.14 -17.15
N VAL A 229 -12.94 -33.48 -17.34
CA VAL A 229 -14.08 -32.72 -16.81
C VAL A 229 -14.25 -33.07 -15.33
N PHE A 230 -14.18 -32.08 -14.44
CA PHE A 230 -14.46 -32.24 -13.01
C PHE A 230 -15.85 -31.65 -12.70
N ALA A 231 -16.80 -32.50 -12.30
CA ALA A 231 -18.06 -32.09 -11.70
C ALA A 231 -18.04 -32.39 -10.20
N ARG A 232 -18.47 -31.43 -9.37
CA ARG A 232 -18.42 -31.53 -7.90
C ARG A 232 -19.85 -31.61 -7.35
N ILE A 233 -20.23 -32.76 -6.82
CA ILE A 233 -21.45 -32.93 -5.99
C ILE A 233 -21.03 -33.69 -4.72
N GLY A 234 -21.18 -33.06 -3.54
CA GLY A 234 -21.13 -33.68 -2.21
C GLY A 234 -19.82 -34.38 -1.78
N ALA A 235 -19.06 -33.74 -0.88
CA ALA A 235 -18.02 -34.23 0.07
C ALA A 235 -17.11 -35.47 -0.21
N ARG A 236 -17.06 -36.07 -1.40
CA ARG A 236 -16.07 -37.08 -1.79
C ARG A 236 -15.72 -36.94 -3.27
N ALA A 237 -14.44 -36.76 -3.58
CA ALA A 237 -13.94 -36.70 -4.95
C ALA A 237 -13.71 -38.12 -5.49
N TYR A 238 -14.28 -38.43 -6.65
CA TYR A 238 -13.99 -39.65 -7.40
C TYR A 238 -13.26 -39.28 -8.70
N ILE A 239 -12.13 -39.93 -8.96
CA ILE A 239 -11.41 -39.82 -10.24
C ILE A 239 -11.94 -40.91 -11.16
N TYR A 240 -12.66 -40.51 -12.22
CA TYR A 240 -13.03 -41.42 -13.30
C TYR A 240 -11.99 -41.36 -14.42
N LYS A 241 -11.26 -42.45 -14.63
CA LYS A 241 -10.43 -42.65 -15.83
C LYS A 241 -11.21 -43.51 -16.82
N PRO A 242 -11.66 -42.98 -17.97
CA PRO A 242 -12.18 -43.84 -19.03
C PRO A 242 -11.04 -44.74 -19.54
N LYS A 243 -11.31 -46.06 -19.66
CA LYS A 243 -10.37 -46.99 -20.29
C LYS A 243 -10.28 -46.64 -21.77
N SER A 244 -9.09 -46.29 -22.24
CA SER A 244 -8.75 -46.26 -23.66
C SER A 244 -8.91 -47.66 -24.24
N GLY A 245 -9.78 -47.79 -25.25
CA GLY A 245 -9.99 -49.04 -25.97
C GLY A 245 -8.70 -49.53 -26.63
N ASN A 246 -8.47 -50.85 -26.54
CA ASN A 246 -7.40 -51.55 -27.23
C ASN A 246 -7.51 -51.37 -28.75
N GLN A 247 -6.40 -51.01 -29.36
CA GLN A 247 -6.11 -51.16 -30.77
C GLN A 247 -5.70 -52.63 -31.02
N PRO A 248 -6.28 -53.37 -31.99
CA PRO A 248 -5.75 -54.66 -32.37
C PRO A 248 -4.66 -54.50 -33.44
N ASP A 249 -3.54 -55.17 -33.21
CA ASP A 249 -2.47 -55.42 -34.17
C ASP A 249 -2.97 -56.21 -35.39
N ARG A 250 -2.77 -55.67 -36.59
CA ARG A 250 -2.09 -56.27 -37.76
C ARG A 250 -2.20 -55.39 -38.99
#